data_AF-A0A179DBK4-F1
#
_entry.id   AF-A0A179DBK4-F1
#
_cell.length_a   1.000
_cell.length_b   1.000
_cell.length_c   1.000
_cell.angle_alpha   90.00
_cell.angle_beta   90.00
_cell.angle_gamma   90.00
#
_symmetry.space_group_name_H-M   'P 1'
#
loop_
_entity.id
_entity.type
_entity.pdbx_description
1 polymer ?
#
loop_
_entity_poly.entity_id
_entity_poly.type
_entity_poly.pdbx_seq_one_letter_code
_entity_poly.pdbx_strand_id
1 'polypeptide(L)'
;MKPIDFFENIRIFESKFIKNGHGITLPNFGIFLSPETFSLQKDLWLVKHEFGHILQYRELGFIKFYLKIGIPSLISAIKQNLKKDYYHQKHNVEIDANRRSYLYFDKPKDWPFNRFPIN
;
A
#
# COMPACT_ATOMS: atom_id res chain seq x y z
N MET A 1 12.56 -4.42 15.07
CA MET A 1 12.92 -3.37 14.09
C MET A 1 12.39 -2.04 14.59
N LYS A 2 13.20 -0.97 14.57
CA LYS A 2 12.74 0.38 14.96
C LYS A 2 12.18 1.09 13.71
N PRO A 3 11.14 1.95 13.85
CA PRO A 3 10.68 2.76 12.74
C PRO A 3 11.79 3.73 12.31
N ILE A 4 11.85 4.01 11.02
CA ILE A 4 12.78 5.01 10.47
C ILE A 4 12.21 6.42 10.54
N ASP A 5 10.88 6.55 10.48
CA ASP A 5 10.14 7.81 10.57
C ASP A 5 8.62 7.55 10.72
N PHE A 6 7.82 8.60 10.60
CA PHE A 6 6.36 8.58 10.55
C PHE A 6 5.84 9.24 9.27
N PHE A 7 4.74 8.70 8.75
CA PHE A 7 3.96 9.30 7.68
C PHE A 7 2.49 9.34 8.12
N GLU A 8 1.89 10.52 8.18
CA GLU A 8 0.48 10.68 8.60
C GLU A 8 0.18 10.02 9.97
N ASN A 9 1.11 10.15 10.93
CA ASN A 9 1.11 9.51 12.25
C ASN A 9 1.20 7.96 12.24
N ILE A 10 1.60 7.36 11.12
CA ILE A 10 1.84 5.92 10.99
C ILE A 10 3.34 5.66 10.93
N ARG A 11 3.81 4.68 11.70
CA ARG A 11 5.21 4.25 11.71
C ARG A 11 5.62 3.73 10.33
N ILE A 12 6.73 4.22 9.81
CA ILE A 12 7.38 3.74 8.59
C ILE A 12 8.58 2.87 8.94
N PHE A 13 8.69 1.74 8.25
CA PHE A 13 9.84 0.84 8.32
C PHE A 13 10.36 0.58 6.91
N GLU A 14 11.68 0.47 6.77
CA GLU A 14 12.33 0.01 5.55
C GLU A 14 13.08 -1.28 5.83
N SER A 15 12.94 -2.26 4.94
CA SER A 15 13.52 -3.59 5.16
C SER A 15 14.08 -4.19 3.87
N LYS A 16 15.29 -4.74 3.96
CA LYS A 16 15.95 -5.47 2.85
C LYS A 16 15.20 -6.75 2.44
N PHE A 17 14.27 -7.23 3.27
CA PHE A 17 13.44 -8.39 2.96
C PHE A 17 12.28 -8.05 2.01
N ILE A 18 11.97 -6.77 1.81
CA ILE A 18 10.95 -6.32 0.87
C ILE A 18 11.63 -6.00 -0.46
N LYS A 19 11.16 -6.63 -1.54
CA LYS A 19 11.66 -6.40 -2.89
C LYS A 19 11.45 -4.95 -3.31
N ASN A 20 12.41 -4.39 -4.04
CA ASN A 20 12.35 -3.01 -4.53
C ASN A 20 11.03 -2.72 -5.26
N GLY A 21 10.39 -1.59 -4.91
CA GLY A 21 9.12 -1.16 -5.49
C GLY A 21 7.87 -1.79 -4.86
N HIS A 22 8.04 -2.57 -3.79
CA HIS A 22 6.94 -3.16 -3.01
C HIS A 22 6.86 -2.56 -1.60
N GLY A 23 5.64 -2.59 -1.06
CA GLY A 23 5.32 -2.24 0.31
C GLY A 23 4.33 -3.25 0.90
N ILE A 24 4.19 -3.21 2.22
CA ILE A 24 3.18 -3.96 2.97
C ILE A 24 2.67 -3.09 4.10
N THR A 25 1.34 -2.95 4.16
CA THR A 25 0.66 -2.29 5.27
C THR A 25 0.19 -3.28 6.32
N LEU A 26 0.66 -3.09 7.55
CA LEU A 26 0.19 -3.81 8.73
C LEU A 26 -0.39 -2.77 9.72
N PRO A 27 -1.70 -2.47 9.68
CA PRO A 27 -2.24 -1.27 10.33
C PRO A 27 -1.93 -1.08 11.81
N ASN A 28 -1.81 -2.17 12.58
CA ASN A 28 -1.45 -2.13 14.01
C ASN A 28 0.06 -1.92 14.26
N PHE A 29 0.89 -2.13 13.25
CA PHE A 29 2.35 -2.06 13.33
C PHE A 29 2.89 -0.85 12.56
N GLY A 30 2.50 -0.68 11.30
CA GLY A 30 2.92 0.41 10.44
C GLY A 30 2.99 -0.01 8.97
N ILE A 31 3.66 0.80 8.18
CA ILE A 31 3.92 0.56 6.76
C ILE A 31 5.37 0.10 6.60
N PHE A 32 5.56 -1.00 5.90
CA PHE A 32 6.86 -1.60 5.65
C PHE A 32 7.17 -1.48 4.16
N LEU A 33 8.32 -0.91 3.82
CA LEU A 33 8.71 -0.59 2.44
C LEU A 33 10.03 -1.24 2.08
N SER A 34 10.30 -1.35 0.78
CA SER A 34 11.66 -1.63 0.30
C SER A 34 12.67 -0.59 0.77
N PRO A 35 13.97 -0.91 0.84
CA PRO A 35 14.99 0.04 1.28
C PRO A 35 14.96 1.34 0.46
N GLU A 36 15.19 2.48 1.13
CA GLU A 36 15.35 3.80 0.50
C GLU A 36 14.08 4.38 -0.16
N THR A 37 12.95 3.70 -0.03
CA THR A 37 11.66 4.11 -0.62
C THR A 37 11.20 5.45 -0.04
N PHE A 38 11.22 5.58 1.28
CA PHE A 38 10.78 6.75 2.03
C PHE A 38 11.98 7.60 2.48
N SER A 39 13.03 6.98 3.02
CA SER A 39 14.19 7.71 3.58
C SER A 39 14.92 8.57 2.55
N LEU A 40 14.97 8.11 1.29
CA LEU A 40 15.50 8.89 0.15
C LEU A 40 14.40 9.45 -0.76
N GLN A 41 13.13 9.40 -0.33
CA GLN A 41 11.95 9.86 -1.07
C GLN A 41 11.86 9.32 -2.51
N LYS A 42 12.39 8.12 -2.77
CA LYS A 42 12.44 7.54 -4.12
C LYS A 42 11.07 7.23 -4.69
N ASP A 43 10.09 6.93 -3.83
CA ASP A 43 8.77 6.50 -4.28
C ASP A 43 7.67 6.83 -3.25
N LEU A 44 7.37 8.12 -3.12
CA LEU A 44 6.28 8.60 -2.26
C LEU A 44 4.89 8.11 -2.70
N TRP A 45 4.71 7.74 -3.97
CA TRP A 45 3.44 7.22 -4.46
C TRP A 45 3.13 5.84 -3.88
N LEU A 46 4.13 4.97 -3.76
CA LEU A 46 3.99 3.70 -3.06
C LEU A 46 3.62 3.91 -1.58
N VAL A 47 4.23 4.90 -0.92
CA VAL A 47 3.91 5.23 0.48
C VAL A 47 2.44 5.67 0.62
N LYS A 48 1.97 6.53 -0.30
CA LYS A 48 0.57 6.97 -0.34
C LYS A 48 -0.37 5.80 -0.63
N HIS A 49 0.00 4.88 -1.52
CA HIS A 49 -0.75 3.66 -1.80
C HIS A 49 -0.92 2.80 -0.54
N GLU A 50 0.18 2.51 0.17
CA GLU A 50 0.16 1.77 1.43
C GLU A 50 -0.70 2.49 2.50
N PHE A 51 -0.63 3.81 2.55
CA PHE A 51 -1.52 4.58 3.41
C PHE A 51 -3.01 4.45 3.04
N GLY A 52 -3.32 4.19 1.77
CA GLY A 52 -4.67 3.82 1.33
C GLY A 52 -5.22 2.60 2.07
N HIS A 53 -4.38 1.59 2.36
CA HIS A 53 -4.76 0.45 3.18
C HIS A 53 -4.96 0.83 4.65
N ILE A 54 -4.22 1.81 5.19
CA ILE A 54 -4.52 2.37 6.53
C ILE A 54 -5.91 3.01 6.55
N LEU A 55 -6.30 3.72 5.50
CA LEU A 55 -7.63 4.32 5.39
C LEU A 55 -8.73 3.26 5.34
N GLN A 56 -8.51 2.17 4.59
CA GLN A 56 -9.42 1.01 4.60
C GLN A 56 -9.54 0.40 6.00
N TYR A 57 -8.43 0.27 6.72
CA TYR A 57 -8.44 -0.23 8.10
C TYR A 57 -9.23 0.68 9.04
N ARG A 58 -9.04 2.01 8.95
CA ARG A 58 -9.76 2.99 9.76
C ARG A 58 -11.28 2.92 9.56
N GLU A 59 -11.74 2.61 8.35
CA GLU A 59 -13.17 2.45 8.05
C GLU A 59 -13.73 1.06 8.44
N LEU A 60 -13.01 -0.02 8.12
CA LEU A 60 -13.52 -1.38 8.28
C LEU A 60 -13.31 -1.97 9.67
N GLY A 61 -12.28 -1.52 10.39
CA GLY A 61 -11.81 -2.11 11.63
C GLY A 61 -11.04 -3.42 11.42
N PHE A 62 -10.44 -3.92 12.51
CA PHE A 62 -9.44 -5.01 12.51
C PHE A 62 -9.89 -6.28 11.79
N ILE A 63 -11.01 -6.89 12.21
CA ILE A 63 -11.44 -8.20 11.69
C ILE A 63 -11.78 -8.12 10.19
N LYS A 64 -12.51 -7.07 9.78
CA LYS A 64 -12.93 -6.91 8.38
C LYS A 64 -11.76 -6.55 7.48
N PHE A 65 -10.79 -5.77 7.96
CA PHE A 65 -9.59 -5.45 7.19
C PHE A 65 -8.79 -6.71 6.85
N TYR A 66 -8.44 -7.53 7.84
CA TYR A 66 -7.62 -8.71 7.57
C TYR A 66 -8.34 -9.73 6.68
N LEU A 67 -9.65 -9.94 6.88
CA LEU A 67 -10.43 -10.89 6.06
C LEU A 67 -10.73 -10.39 4.63
N LYS A 68 -11.03 -9.10 4.45
CA LYS A 68 -11.48 -8.56 3.15
C LYS A 68 -10.39 -7.82 2.36
N ILE A 69 -9.33 -7.37 3.01
CA ILE A 69 -8.26 -6.57 2.40
C ILE A 69 -6.95 -7.34 2.45
N GLY A 70 -6.48 -7.69 3.66
CA GLY A 70 -5.18 -8.35 3.86
C GLY A 70 -5.06 -9.68 3.14
N ILE A 71 -6.01 -10.60 3.34
CA ILE A 71 -6.02 -11.91 2.68
C ILE A 71 -6.14 -11.77 1.14
N PRO A 72 -7.09 -10.99 0.58
CA PRO A 72 -7.19 -10.83 -0.87
C PRO A 72 -6.00 -10.11 -1.51
N SER A 73 -5.41 -9.12 -0.85
CA SER A 73 -4.19 -8.44 -1.32
C SER A 73 -3.00 -9.40 -1.39
N LEU A 74 -2.80 -10.22 -0.35
CA LEU A 74 -1.76 -11.25 -0.35
C LEU A 74 -2.00 -12.34 -1.42
N ILE A 75 -3.23 -12.84 -1.56
CA ILE A 75 -3.57 -13.86 -2.56
C ILE A 75 -3.37 -13.31 -3.98
N SER A 76 -3.75 -12.06 -4.24
CA SER A 76 -3.59 -11.45 -5.56
C SER A 76 -2.11 -11.17 -5.89
N ALA A 77 -1.30 -10.77 -4.92
CA ALA A 77 0.15 -10.66 -5.08
C ALA A 77 0.81 -12.03 -5.40
N ILE A 78 0.37 -13.11 -4.74
CA ILE A 78 0.82 -14.48 -5.05
C ILE A 78 0.38 -14.88 -6.47
N LYS A 79 -0.87 -14.59 -6.84
CA LYS A 79 -1.43 -14.96 -8.16
C LYS A 79 -0.73 -14.25 -9.32
N GLN A 80 -0.26 -13.01 -9.15
CA GLN A 80 0.56 -12.30 -10.15
C GLN A 80 1.90 -13.02 -10.39
N ASN A 81 2.51 -13.59 -9.35
CA ASN A 81 3.74 -14.38 -9.51
C ASN A 81 3.50 -15.70 -10.25
N LEU A 82 2.26 -16.21 -10.26
CA LEU A 82 1.89 -17.49 -10.89
C LEU A 82 1.29 -17.33 -12.30
N LYS A 83 0.67 -16.19 -12.60
CA LYS A 83 0.02 -15.90 -13.89
C LYS A 83 0.49 -14.55 -14.42
N LYS A 84 1.22 -14.57 -15.54
CA LYS A 84 1.75 -13.37 -16.19
C LYS A 84 0.68 -12.33 -16.56
N ASP A 85 -0.56 -12.77 -16.79
CA ASP A 85 -1.67 -11.90 -17.20
C ASP A 85 -2.55 -11.44 -16.02
N TYR A 86 -2.15 -11.71 -14.77
CA TYR A 86 -2.89 -11.28 -13.59
C TYR A 86 -2.22 -10.08 -12.93
N TYR A 87 -2.87 -8.92 -13.01
CA TYR A 87 -2.37 -7.66 -12.46
C TYR A 87 -2.97 -7.40 -11.08
N HIS A 88 -2.15 -7.57 -10.03
CA HIS A 88 -2.54 -7.31 -8.63
C HIS A 88 -3.11 -5.90 -8.45
N GLN A 89 -2.50 -4.90 -9.10
CA GLN A 89 -2.90 -3.48 -9.05
C GLN A 89 -4.34 -3.21 -9.52
N LYS A 90 -4.95 -4.12 -10.30
CA LYS A 90 -6.33 -4.00 -10.79
C LYS A 90 -7.34 -4.73 -9.90
N HIS A 91 -6.89 -5.32 -8.79
CA HIS A 91 -7.81 -5.94 -7.85
C HIS A 91 -8.63 -4.86 -7.14
N ASN A 92 -9.93 -5.09 -6.94
CA ASN A 92 -10.85 -4.08 -6.36
C ASN A 92 -10.35 -3.52 -5.02
N VAL A 93 -9.65 -4.33 -4.23
CA VAL A 93 -9.05 -3.93 -2.96
C VAL A 93 -7.94 -2.89 -3.15
N GLU A 94 -7.08 -3.08 -4.14
CA GLU A 94 -5.98 -2.17 -4.48
C GLU A 94 -6.51 -0.88 -5.09
N ILE A 95 -7.52 -0.98 -5.97
CA ILE A 95 -8.20 0.18 -6.56
C ILE A 95 -8.88 1.02 -5.49
N ASP A 96 -9.59 0.39 -4.54
CA ASP A 96 -10.23 1.08 -3.42
C ASP A 96 -9.19 1.77 -2.52
N ALA A 97 -8.06 1.11 -2.22
CA ALA A 97 -6.96 1.72 -1.48
C ALA A 97 -6.38 2.96 -2.21
N ASN A 98 -6.12 2.83 -3.51
CA ASN A 98 -5.65 3.93 -4.36
C ASN A 98 -6.65 5.08 -4.37
N ARG A 99 -7.94 4.79 -4.55
CA ARG A 99 -9.00 5.80 -4.59
C ARG A 99 -9.12 6.55 -3.27
N ARG A 100 -9.07 5.85 -2.14
CA ARG A 100 -9.09 6.47 -0.80
C ARG A 100 -7.88 7.36 -0.57
N SER A 101 -6.70 6.89 -0.95
CA SER A 101 -5.47 7.66 -0.85
C SER A 101 -5.50 8.91 -1.75
N TYR A 102 -5.91 8.76 -3.01
CA TYR A 102 -6.08 9.86 -3.97
C TYR A 102 -7.01 10.94 -3.42
N LEU A 103 -8.15 10.56 -2.81
CA LEU A 103 -9.08 11.51 -2.20
C LEU A 103 -8.51 12.16 -0.93
N TYR A 104 -7.81 11.40 -0.08
CA TYR A 104 -7.24 11.90 1.17
C TYR A 104 -6.15 12.95 0.92
N PHE A 105 -5.29 12.74 -0.08
CA PHE A 105 -4.21 13.66 -0.44
C PHE A 105 -4.64 14.76 -1.43
N ASP A 106 -5.93 15.13 -1.39
CA ASP A 106 -6.51 16.22 -2.19
C ASP A 106 -6.31 16.07 -3.71
N LYS A 107 -6.51 14.85 -4.22
CA LYS A 107 -6.59 14.56 -5.66
C LYS A 107 -5.39 15.10 -6.45
N PRO A 108 -4.15 14.69 -6.11
CA PRO A 108 -2.94 15.25 -6.69
C PRO A 108 -2.93 15.08 -8.22
N LYS A 109 -2.55 16.14 -8.93
CA LYS A 109 -2.62 16.19 -10.41
C LYS A 109 -1.68 15.20 -11.10
N ASP A 110 -0.59 14.86 -10.42
CA ASP A 110 0.48 13.97 -10.86
C ASP A 110 0.34 12.54 -10.34
N TRP A 111 -0.87 12.15 -9.91
CA TRP A 111 -1.14 10.77 -9.50
C TRP A 111 -0.82 9.78 -10.63
N PRO A 112 0.03 8.77 -10.42
CA PRO A 112 0.47 7.87 -11.48
C PRO A 112 -0.57 6.75 -11.72
N PHE A 113 -1.66 7.09 -12.42
CA PHE A 113 -2.81 6.21 -12.67
C PHE A 113 -2.46 4.87 -13.34
N ASN A 114 -1.36 4.82 -14.10
CA ASN A 114 -0.88 3.58 -14.73
C ASN A 114 -0.37 2.55 -13.72
N ARG A 115 0.11 3.01 -12.55
CA ARG A 115 0.65 2.16 -11.48
C ARG A 115 -0.33 2.01 -10.31
N PHE A 116 -1.06 3.07 -9.99
CA PHE A 116 -2.05 3.10 -8.92
C PHE A 116 -3.43 3.50 -9.49
N PRO A 117 -4.10 2.60 -10.23
CA PRO A 117 -5.39 2.90 -10.84
C PRO A 117 -6.47 3.13 -9.78
N ILE A 118 -7.42 4.01 -10.08
CA ILE A 118 -8.55 4.35 -9.20
C ILE A 118 -9.92 3.91 -9.74
N ASN A 119 -9.95 3.33 -10.94
CA ASN A 119 -11.12 2.82 -11.65
C ASN A 119 -10.82 1.48 -12.34
#